data_AF-A0A9E4HCF2-F1
#
_entry.id   AF-A0A9E4HCF2-F1
#
_cell.length_a   1.000
_cell.length_b   1.000
_cell.length_c   1.000
_cell.angle_alpha   90.00
_cell.angle_beta   90.00
_cell.angle_gamma   90.00
#
_symmetry.space_group_name_H-M   'P 1'
#
loop_
_entity.id
_entity.type
_entity.pdbx_description
1 polymer ?
#
loop_
_entity_poly.entity_id
_entity_poly.type
_entity_poly.pdbx_seq_one_letter_code
_entity_poly.pdbx_strand_id
1 'polypeptide(L)'
;MGDTINVVLTPLIQPGASHIVKIPWQPVDPANYANLYDSTDSLFWRIAAPEPHHFCLLARIVWAADSMGTSLHDPISYTDGSEIGRYVQRNNNVIWKNFSVVDLQGDNVAVDGVLSPGAMIFVGNALGTGGTFDLEFTDPRFYHGNPVTAEADVTITLSTGLWGKWEDGGYLAENIEIISAEEHRVVVTGSPARLKNLTFAAHERNLLHVGFNFMVEELSGKSLFDYHVVQRKSSDNQVVGGETYRIKIPEDFKRFYADAGADVAVSPGDSSLLSASEIGEGAIYKWYDPAGELLHTGREVTVSPSVTGKYRLEVIAEADGLKGYDEVTVRVKEFEILSISPNPTTDEVTIGYRADAATSAHLMVTIPYSGASHDYVLDVGEDEITIDVSDYGVGTYSVILVCNGEGVDASSFVVQ
;
A
#
# COMPACT_ATOMS: atom_id res chain seq x y z
N MET A 1 -30.80 16.10 -9.93
CA MET A 1 -31.37 14.79 -9.51
C MET A 1 -31.45 13.87 -10.71
N GLY A 2 -31.30 12.55 -10.52
CA GLY A 2 -31.42 11.56 -11.59
C GLY A 2 -32.86 11.17 -11.91
N ASP A 3 -33.04 10.15 -12.73
CA ASP A 3 -34.34 9.67 -13.20
C ASP A 3 -35.13 8.89 -12.14
N THR A 4 -36.46 8.90 -12.25
CA THR A 4 -37.33 8.16 -11.33
C THR A 4 -37.35 6.68 -11.70
N ILE A 5 -36.87 5.83 -10.80
CA ILE A 5 -36.90 4.37 -10.97
C ILE A 5 -38.33 3.83 -10.85
N ASN A 6 -39.04 4.17 -9.77
CA ASN A 6 -40.41 3.73 -9.52
C ASN A 6 -41.11 4.59 -8.46
N VAL A 7 -42.43 4.49 -8.39
CA VAL A 7 -43.28 5.10 -7.35
C VAL A 7 -44.23 4.03 -6.83
N VAL A 8 -44.27 3.85 -5.51
CA VAL A 8 -45.14 2.88 -4.85
C VAL A 8 -45.99 3.59 -3.80
N LEU A 9 -47.28 3.27 -3.76
CA LEU A 9 -48.17 3.73 -2.70
C LEU A 9 -47.96 2.89 -1.45
N THR A 10 -47.71 3.55 -0.33
CA THR A 10 -47.63 2.89 0.98
C THR A 10 -49.02 2.81 1.63
N PRO A 11 -49.29 1.77 2.43
CA PRO A 11 -50.46 1.77 3.30
C PRO A 11 -50.30 2.84 4.40
N LEU A 12 -51.39 3.18 5.08
CA LEU A 12 -51.31 4.02 6.28
C LEU A 12 -50.45 3.32 7.35
N ILE A 13 -49.32 3.93 7.70
CA ILE A 13 -48.40 3.44 8.74
C ILE A 13 -48.77 4.13 10.05
N GLN A 14 -49.21 3.35 11.05
CA GLN A 14 -49.56 3.87 12.37
C GLN A 14 -48.31 4.31 13.16
N PRO A 15 -48.42 5.25 14.12
CA PRO A 15 -47.31 5.60 15.00
C PRO A 15 -46.69 4.38 15.68
N GLY A 16 -45.36 4.25 15.60
CA GLY A 16 -44.61 3.10 16.13
C GLY A 16 -44.64 1.84 15.26
N ALA A 17 -45.41 1.81 14.17
CA ALA A 17 -45.40 0.71 13.20
C ALA A 17 -44.32 0.94 12.13
N SER A 18 -43.96 -0.15 11.44
CA SER A 18 -43.06 -0.12 10.28
C SER A 18 -43.69 -0.85 9.09
N HIS A 19 -43.26 -0.49 7.88
CA HIS A 19 -43.65 -1.15 6.66
C HIS A 19 -42.46 -1.26 5.72
N ILE A 20 -42.26 -2.44 5.12
CA ILE A 20 -41.19 -2.67 4.16
C ILE A 20 -41.76 -2.58 2.76
N VAL A 21 -41.35 -1.55 2.02
CA VAL A 21 -41.65 -1.40 0.60
C VAL A 21 -40.50 -2.02 -0.20
N LYS A 22 -40.82 -2.92 -1.14
CA LYS A 22 -39.84 -3.49 -2.07
C LYS A 22 -40.07 -2.88 -3.45
N ILE A 23 -39.04 -2.26 -4.00
CA ILE A 23 -39.05 -1.72 -5.36
C ILE A 23 -38.09 -2.56 -6.19
N PRO A 24 -38.56 -3.31 -7.20
CA PRO A 24 -37.68 -3.96 -8.14
C PRO A 24 -36.95 -2.88 -8.95
N TRP A 25 -35.64 -3.01 -9.06
CA TRP A 25 -34.81 -2.16 -9.89
C TRP A 25 -33.96 -3.06 -10.78
N GLN A 26 -33.99 -2.76 -12.07
CA GLN A 26 -33.10 -3.32 -13.06
C GLN A 26 -32.10 -2.20 -13.40
N PRO A 27 -30.84 -2.31 -12.94
CA PRO A 27 -29.82 -1.34 -13.30
C PRO A 27 -29.72 -1.19 -14.82
N VAL A 28 -29.44 0.02 -15.28
CA VAL A 28 -29.17 0.25 -16.69
C VAL A 28 -27.86 -0.46 -17.04
N ASP A 29 -27.80 -1.05 -18.24
CA ASP A 29 -26.58 -1.73 -18.72
C ASP A 29 -25.37 -0.78 -18.59
N PRO A 30 -24.34 -1.19 -17.83
CA PRO A 30 -23.18 -0.35 -17.61
C PRO A 30 -22.47 0.11 -18.89
N ALA A 31 -22.53 -0.69 -19.96
CA ALA A 31 -21.92 -0.35 -21.24
C ALA A 31 -22.48 0.96 -21.85
N ASN A 32 -23.69 1.39 -21.46
CA ASN A 32 -24.29 2.65 -21.90
C ASN A 32 -23.53 3.89 -21.40
N TYR A 33 -22.65 3.74 -20.41
CA TYR A 33 -21.88 4.81 -19.80
C TYR A 33 -20.38 4.73 -20.17
N ALA A 34 -20.03 3.86 -21.12
CA ALA A 34 -18.65 3.66 -21.62
C ALA A 34 -18.00 4.96 -22.14
N ASN A 35 -18.80 5.92 -22.59
CA ASN A 35 -18.34 7.20 -23.12
C ASN A 35 -18.07 8.28 -22.06
N LEU A 36 -18.36 8.01 -20.79
CA LEU A 36 -18.15 8.96 -19.69
C LEU A 36 -16.69 9.02 -19.21
N TYR A 37 -15.81 8.21 -19.78
CA TYR A 37 -14.40 8.15 -19.41
C TYR A 37 -13.50 7.97 -20.62
N ASP A 38 -12.25 8.38 -20.44
CA ASP A 38 -11.24 8.36 -21.48
C ASP A 38 -10.65 6.96 -21.63
N SER A 39 -10.97 6.28 -22.73
CA SER A 39 -10.44 4.95 -23.04
C SER A 39 -8.94 4.96 -23.40
N THR A 40 -8.31 6.13 -23.51
CA THR A 40 -6.87 6.25 -23.75
C THR A 40 -6.04 6.18 -22.47
N ASP A 41 -6.67 6.34 -21.30
CA ASP A 41 -6.02 6.12 -20.00
C ASP A 41 -5.85 4.62 -19.77
N SER A 42 -4.74 4.04 -20.24
CA SER A 42 -4.57 2.58 -20.33
C SER A 42 -4.61 1.87 -18.97
N LEU A 43 -4.12 2.50 -17.90
CA LEU A 43 -4.20 1.94 -16.54
C LEU A 43 -5.64 2.04 -16.03
N PHE A 44 -6.27 3.21 -16.16
CA PHE A 44 -7.62 3.39 -15.70
C PHE A 44 -8.61 2.54 -16.50
N TRP A 45 -8.42 2.40 -17.81
CA TRP A 45 -9.18 1.49 -18.68
C TRP A 45 -9.10 0.05 -18.19
N ARG A 46 -7.90 -0.45 -17.86
CA ARG A 46 -7.74 -1.82 -17.32
C ARG A 46 -8.44 -2.01 -15.98
N ILE A 47 -8.52 -0.97 -15.15
CA ILE A 47 -9.21 -1.02 -13.85
C ILE A 47 -10.73 -0.79 -14.02
N ALA A 48 -11.15 -0.03 -15.04
CA ALA A 48 -12.50 0.51 -15.19
C ALA A 48 -13.38 -0.18 -16.24
N ALA A 49 -12.81 -0.96 -17.16
CA ALA A 49 -13.49 -1.47 -18.35
C ALA A 49 -14.76 -2.31 -18.09
N PRO A 50 -14.94 -3.09 -17.01
CA PRO A 50 -16.17 -3.86 -16.83
C PRO A 50 -17.33 -3.05 -16.26
N GLU A 51 -17.09 -2.21 -15.25
CA GLU A 51 -18.14 -1.52 -14.48
C GLU A 51 -17.64 -0.15 -13.95
N PRO A 52 -17.49 0.87 -14.82
CA PRO A 52 -16.82 2.13 -14.49
C PRO A 52 -17.62 3.05 -13.57
N HIS A 53 -18.87 2.71 -13.25
CA HIS A 53 -19.77 3.61 -12.54
C HIS A 53 -20.66 2.89 -11.54
N HIS A 54 -20.97 3.62 -10.48
CA HIS A 54 -21.98 3.27 -9.51
C HIS A 54 -23.25 4.11 -9.75
N PHE A 55 -24.37 3.63 -9.22
CA PHE A 55 -25.63 4.38 -9.19
C PHE A 55 -25.97 4.78 -7.76
N CYS A 56 -26.12 6.08 -7.54
CA CYS A 56 -26.60 6.59 -6.26
C CYS A 56 -28.13 6.39 -6.18
N LEU A 57 -28.62 5.83 -5.08
CA LEU A 57 -30.06 5.65 -4.88
C LEU A 57 -30.62 6.71 -3.93
N LEU A 58 -31.66 7.41 -4.39
CA LEU A 58 -32.43 8.36 -3.61
C LEU A 58 -33.86 7.84 -3.47
N ALA A 59 -34.37 7.77 -2.24
CA ALA A 59 -35.77 7.53 -1.98
C ALA A 59 -36.38 8.73 -1.26
N ARG A 60 -37.60 9.09 -1.65
CA ARG A 60 -38.39 10.12 -0.99
C ARG A 60 -39.79 9.62 -0.70
N ILE A 61 -40.32 9.98 0.45
CA ILE A 61 -41.71 9.73 0.83
C ILE A 61 -42.47 11.04 0.62
N VAL A 62 -43.32 11.05 -0.40
CA VAL A 62 -44.22 12.18 -0.67
C VAL A 62 -45.64 11.76 -0.34
N TRP A 63 -46.42 12.69 0.19
CA TRP A 63 -47.83 12.44 0.44
C TRP A 63 -48.62 12.59 -0.86
N ALA A 64 -49.47 11.60 -1.18
CA ALA A 64 -50.46 11.76 -2.23
C ALA A 64 -51.56 12.68 -1.70
N ALA A 65 -51.84 13.80 -2.38
CA ALA A 65 -52.89 14.73 -1.96
C ALA A 65 -54.18 13.96 -1.64
N ASP A 66 -54.69 14.09 -0.41
CA ASP A 66 -56.02 13.57 -0.10
C ASP A 66 -57.08 14.41 -0.82
N SER A 67 -58.28 13.87 -0.98
CA SER A 67 -59.40 14.56 -1.61
C SER A 67 -59.94 15.74 -0.79
N MET A 68 -59.35 16.04 0.38
CA MET A 68 -59.86 17.01 1.35
C MET A 68 -58.88 18.14 1.69
N GLY A 69 -57.67 18.17 1.14
CA GLY A 69 -56.72 19.29 1.25
C GLY A 69 -56.19 19.56 2.65
N THR A 70 -56.33 18.64 3.60
CA THR A 70 -55.96 18.84 5.02
C THR A 70 -54.57 18.33 5.32
N SER A 71 -53.57 19.22 5.16
CA SER A 71 -52.15 18.92 5.35
C SER A 71 -51.71 18.96 6.82
N LEU A 72 -51.74 17.82 7.49
CA LEU A 72 -50.75 17.47 8.52
C LEU A 72 -49.72 16.54 7.87
N HIS A 73 -48.93 17.08 6.94
CA HIS A 73 -47.94 16.33 6.19
C HIS A 73 -46.55 16.90 6.45
N ASP A 74 -45.53 16.06 6.28
CA ASP A 74 -44.12 16.45 6.25
C ASP A 74 -43.75 16.78 4.79
N PRO A 75 -43.80 18.04 4.36
CA PRO A 75 -43.54 18.40 2.97
C PRO A 75 -42.06 18.29 2.65
N ILE A 76 -41.74 18.08 1.36
CA ILE A 76 -40.40 18.40 0.85
C ILE A 76 -40.19 19.90 1.00
N SER A 77 -39.51 20.30 2.07
CA SER A 77 -39.31 21.69 2.50
C SER A 77 -38.19 22.37 1.73
N TYR A 78 -37.17 21.61 1.31
CA TYR A 78 -36.10 22.10 0.44
C TYR A 78 -36.24 21.45 -0.94
N THR A 79 -36.60 22.23 -1.94
CA THR A 79 -36.94 21.74 -3.30
C THR A 79 -35.77 21.80 -4.28
N ASP A 80 -34.69 22.50 -3.92
CA ASP A 80 -33.50 22.59 -4.75
C ASP A 80 -32.71 21.27 -4.69
N GLY A 81 -32.82 20.48 -5.76
CA GLY A 81 -32.11 19.20 -5.91
C GLY A 81 -30.79 19.31 -6.67
N SER A 82 -30.23 20.52 -6.82
CA SER A 82 -28.92 20.71 -7.44
C SER A 82 -27.77 20.28 -6.52
N GLU A 83 -27.97 20.36 -5.20
CA GLU A 83 -27.00 19.97 -4.17
C GLU A 83 -27.57 18.83 -3.34
N ILE A 84 -27.34 17.57 -3.77
CA ILE A 84 -28.05 16.40 -3.22
C ILE A 84 -27.81 16.22 -1.72
N GLY A 85 -26.59 16.50 -1.24
CA GLY A 85 -26.27 16.41 0.19
C GLY A 85 -27.12 17.36 1.03
N ARG A 86 -27.31 18.61 0.59
CA ARG A 86 -28.19 19.57 1.27
C ARG A 86 -29.67 19.20 1.11
N TYR A 87 -30.05 18.69 -0.06
CA TYR A 87 -31.41 18.22 -0.30
C TYR A 87 -31.82 17.14 0.70
N VAL A 88 -30.93 16.18 0.97
CA VAL A 88 -31.19 15.10 1.94
C VAL A 88 -31.17 15.64 3.37
N GLN A 89 -30.17 16.44 3.75
CA GLN A 89 -30.04 16.97 5.12
C GLN A 89 -31.19 17.89 5.54
N ARG A 90 -31.86 18.55 4.58
CA ARG A 90 -32.94 19.52 4.85
C ARG A 90 -34.34 18.96 4.67
N ASN A 91 -34.49 17.67 4.37
CA ASN A 91 -35.79 17.02 4.21
C ASN A 91 -35.84 15.73 5.04
N ASN A 92 -36.76 15.67 6.01
CA ASN A 92 -36.93 14.51 6.90
C ASN A 92 -37.44 13.25 6.17
N ASN A 93 -38.05 13.44 5.00
CA ASN A 93 -38.69 12.42 4.19
C ASN A 93 -37.86 12.01 2.97
N VAL A 94 -36.56 12.31 2.95
CA VAL A 94 -35.63 11.93 1.89
C VAL A 94 -34.46 11.14 2.47
N ILE A 95 -34.14 10.00 1.86
CA ILE A 95 -32.96 9.22 2.17
C ILE A 95 -32.12 9.02 0.92
N TRP A 96 -30.81 9.18 1.08
CA TRP A 96 -29.82 8.95 0.04
C TRP A 96 -28.85 7.89 0.50
N LYS A 97 -28.64 6.88 -0.34
CA LYS A 97 -27.66 5.83 -0.10
C LYS A 97 -26.64 5.89 -1.24
N ASN A 98 -25.44 6.32 -0.88
CA ASN A 98 -24.31 6.39 -1.80
C ASN A 98 -23.14 5.63 -1.20
N PHE A 99 -23.03 4.36 -1.62
CA PHE A 99 -21.96 3.51 -1.16
C PHE A 99 -21.52 2.50 -2.23
N SER A 100 -20.22 2.25 -2.27
CA SER A 100 -19.59 1.14 -2.98
C SER A 100 -19.39 -0.02 -2.01
N VAL A 101 -19.67 -1.24 -2.45
CA VAL A 101 -19.32 -2.45 -1.70
C VAL A 101 -18.04 -3.01 -2.28
N VAL A 102 -17.00 -3.10 -1.46
CA VAL A 102 -15.73 -3.73 -1.83
C VAL A 102 -15.70 -5.08 -1.13
N ASP A 103 -15.80 -6.16 -1.90
CA ASP A 103 -15.78 -7.53 -1.39
C ASP A 103 -14.43 -8.16 -1.73
N LEU A 104 -13.57 -8.36 -0.72
CA LEU A 104 -12.20 -8.83 -0.91
C LEU A 104 -12.12 -10.36 -1.11
N GLN A 105 -13.03 -10.92 -1.92
CA GLN A 105 -13.10 -12.36 -2.18
C GLN A 105 -13.25 -12.67 -3.66
N GLY A 106 -12.46 -13.64 -4.13
CA GLY A 106 -12.59 -14.25 -5.46
C GLY A 106 -12.31 -13.26 -6.59
N ASP A 107 -13.04 -13.39 -7.69
CA ASP A 107 -12.80 -12.57 -8.90
C ASP A 107 -13.20 -11.08 -8.73
N ASN A 108 -13.70 -10.67 -7.55
CA ASN A 108 -14.13 -9.29 -7.30
C ASN A 108 -12.96 -8.31 -7.04
N VAL A 109 -11.77 -8.83 -6.72
CA VAL A 109 -10.60 -7.99 -6.46
C VAL A 109 -9.72 -7.80 -7.69
N ALA A 110 -9.98 -8.50 -8.79
CA ALA A 110 -9.17 -8.42 -10.00
C ALA A 110 -10.03 -8.07 -11.23
N VAL A 111 -9.65 -7.00 -11.93
CA VAL A 111 -10.27 -6.59 -13.19
C VAL A 111 -9.32 -6.89 -14.33
N ASP A 112 -9.72 -7.75 -15.27
CA ASP A 112 -8.87 -8.23 -16.37
C ASP A 112 -7.48 -8.73 -15.91
N GLY A 113 -7.45 -9.42 -14.77
CA GLY A 113 -6.23 -9.94 -14.15
C GLY A 113 -5.37 -8.88 -13.42
N VAL A 114 -5.84 -7.64 -13.33
CA VAL A 114 -5.22 -6.58 -12.53
C VAL A 114 -5.89 -6.51 -11.17
N LEU A 115 -5.13 -6.85 -10.13
CA LEU A 115 -5.56 -6.73 -8.76
C LEU A 115 -5.84 -5.25 -8.39
N SER A 116 -7.09 -4.94 -8.06
CA SER A 116 -7.61 -3.63 -7.71
C SER A 116 -8.72 -3.74 -6.66
N PRO A 117 -8.39 -4.07 -5.39
CA PRO A 117 -9.36 -4.28 -4.30
C PRO A 117 -10.01 -2.96 -3.89
N GLY A 118 -11.01 -2.49 -4.63
CA GLY A 118 -11.54 -1.15 -4.47
C GLY A 118 -12.77 -0.87 -5.32
N ALA A 119 -13.10 0.41 -5.46
CA ALA A 119 -14.18 0.84 -6.34
C ALA A 119 -13.95 2.26 -6.87
N MET A 120 -14.61 2.55 -7.98
CA MET A 120 -14.50 3.82 -8.68
C MET A 120 -15.69 4.75 -8.39
N ILE A 121 -15.40 6.04 -8.40
CA ILE A 121 -16.42 7.09 -8.32
C ILE A 121 -16.12 8.21 -9.32
N PHE A 122 -17.17 8.92 -9.72
CA PHE A 122 -17.04 10.19 -10.39
C PHE A 122 -16.93 11.33 -9.39
N VAL A 123 -15.97 12.21 -9.63
CA VAL A 123 -15.80 13.50 -8.94
C VAL A 123 -15.88 14.64 -9.95
N GLY A 124 -16.26 15.82 -9.50
CA GLY A 124 -16.34 17.02 -10.35
C GLY A 124 -17.65 17.78 -10.21
N ASN A 125 -18.03 18.51 -11.26
CA ASN A 125 -19.22 19.37 -11.26
C ASN A 125 -20.29 18.85 -12.22
N ALA A 126 -21.27 18.14 -11.67
CA ALA A 126 -22.31 17.50 -12.47
C ALA A 126 -23.38 18.45 -13.03
N LEU A 127 -23.60 19.62 -12.40
CA LEU A 127 -24.86 20.37 -12.54
C LEU A 127 -24.70 21.89 -12.75
N GLY A 128 -23.52 22.49 -12.51
CA GLY A 128 -23.34 23.95 -12.36
C GLY A 128 -22.32 24.59 -13.32
N THR A 129 -21.97 25.87 -13.06
CA THR A 129 -21.10 26.74 -13.88
C THR A 129 -19.59 26.48 -13.75
N GLY A 130 -19.19 25.28 -13.33
CA GLY A 130 -17.82 24.99 -12.89
C GLY A 130 -17.53 25.45 -11.45
N GLY A 131 -16.34 25.16 -10.94
CA GLY A 131 -15.91 25.51 -9.58
C GLY A 131 -14.63 24.81 -9.16
N THR A 132 -14.12 25.19 -7.99
CA THR A 132 -12.93 24.60 -7.37
C THR A 132 -13.33 23.79 -6.15
N PHE A 133 -12.82 22.57 -6.06
CA PHE A 133 -13.19 21.58 -5.07
C PHE A 133 -11.96 20.92 -4.44
N ASP A 134 -12.17 20.43 -3.22
CA ASP A 134 -11.25 19.56 -2.51
C ASP A 134 -11.90 18.17 -2.37
N LEU A 135 -11.09 17.12 -2.46
CA LEU A 135 -11.48 15.75 -2.15
C LEU A 135 -10.85 15.36 -0.82
N GLU A 136 -11.70 14.93 0.12
CA GLU A 136 -11.31 14.49 1.45
C GLU A 136 -11.53 12.97 1.57
N PHE A 137 -10.50 12.26 2.01
CA PHE A 137 -10.48 10.83 2.24
C PHE A 137 -10.39 10.61 3.75
N THR A 138 -11.36 9.93 4.35
CA THR A 138 -11.44 9.89 5.81
C THR A 138 -12.17 8.67 6.33
N ASP A 139 -11.74 8.20 7.49
CA ASP A 139 -12.48 7.22 8.27
C ASP A 139 -13.82 7.81 8.78
N PRO A 140 -14.81 6.97 9.06
CA PRO A 140 -16.05 7.40 9.69
C PRO A 140 -15.78 8.14 11.00
N ARG A 141 -16.60 9.14 11.31
CA ARG A 141 -16.53 9.83 12.62
C ARG A 141 -16.74 8.89 13.81
N PHE A 142 -17.49 7.81 13.58
CA PHE A 142 -17.78 6.80 14.58
C PHE A 142 -17.51 5.42 13.97
N TYR A 143 -16.55 4.71 14.53
CA TYR A 143 -16.22 3.33 14.19
C TYR A 143 -15.97 2.52 15.46
N HIS A 144 -16.05 1.19 15.33
CA HIS A 144 -15.70 0.26 16.38
C HIS A 144 -14.41 -0.49 16.00
N GLY A 145 -13.49 -0.65 16.95
CA GLY A 145 -12.19 -1.27 16.72
C GLY A 145 -11.26 -0.37 15.90
N ASN A 146 -10.41 -0.98 15.06
CA ASN A 146 -9.49 -0.23 14.20
C ASN A 146 -10.22 0.38 12.98
N PRO A 147 -9.81 1.58 12.53
CA PRO A 147 -10.21 2.12 11.24
C PRO A 147 -9.55 1.35 10.08
N VAL A 148 -10.01 1.55 8.84
CA VAL A 148 -9.40 0.86 7.68
C VAL A 148 -7.97 1.35 7.46
N THR A 149 -7.70 2.63 7.71
CA THR A 149 -6.37 3.24 7.59
C THR A 149 -5.33 2.71 8.58
N ALA A 150 -5.76 1.93 9.58
CA ALA A 150 -4.86 1.25 10.50
C ALA A 150 -4.54 -0.20 10.07
N GLU A 151 -5.30 -0.77 9.13
CA GLU A 151 -5.16 -2.17 8.72
C GLU A 151 -4.86 -2.33 7.23
N ALA A 152 -5.00 -1.27 6.44
CA ALA A 152 -4.82 -1.29 4.99
C ALA A 152 -4.15 -0.03 4.46
N ASP A 153 -3.32 -0.22 3.44
CA ASP A 153 -2.92 0.85 2.54
C ASP A 153 -4.14 1.32 1.76
N VAL A 154 -4.49 2.60 1.92
CA VAL A 154 -5.53 3.24 1.10
C VAL A 154 -4.85 3.96 -0.06
N THR A 155 -4.94 3.36 -1.25
CA THR A 155 -4.37 3.92 -2.48
C THR A 155 -5.43 4.62 -3.30
N ILE A 156 -5.09 5.78 -3.83
CA ILE A 156 -5.93 6.57 -4.71
C ILE A 156 -5.28 6.61 -6.10
N THR A 157 -6.02 6.18 -7.11
CA THR A 157 -5.60 6.28 -8.52
C THR A 157 -6.45 7.35 -9.20
N LEU A 158 -5.80 8.38 -9.73
CA LEU A 158 -6.46 9.47 -10.43
C LEU A 158 -6.50 9.15 -11.93
N SER A 159 -7.64 9.35 -12.58
CA SER A 159 -7.65 9.44 -14.05
C SER A 159 -6.73 10.56 -14.53
N THR A 160 -6.19 10.46 -15.74
CA THR A 160 -5.30 11.45 -16.36
C THR A 160 -5.84 12.87 -16.26
N GLY A 161 -7.14 13.06 -16.54
CA GLY A 161 -7.78 14.37 -16.43
C GLY A 161 -7.89 14.89 -14.99
N LEU A 162 -8.06 14.01 -14.00
CA LEU A 162 -8.07 14.39 -12.58
C LEU A 162 -6.65 14.70 -12.06
N TRP A 163 -5.65 13.93 -12.50
CA TRP A 163 -4.24 14.18 -12.19
C TRP A 163 -3.80 15.55 -12.71
N GLY A 164 -4.07 15.85 -13.99
CA GLY A 164 -3.75 17.15 -14.59
C GLY A 164 -4.42 18.32 -13.85
N LYS A 165 -5.65 18.15 -13.35
CA LYS A 165 -6.31 19.17 -12.51
C LYS A 165 -5.62 19.39 -11.17
N TRP A 166 -5.09 18.33 -10.57
CA TRP A 166 -4.34 18.44 -9.33
C TRP A 166 -2.98 19.08 -9.55
N GLU A 167 -2.32 18.76 -10.66
CA GLU A 167 -1.10 19.41 -11.14
C GLU A 167 -1.31 20.91 -11.38
N ASP A 168 -2.34 21.29 -12.16
CA ASP A 168 -2.75 22.67 -12.40
C ASP A 168 -3.09 23.41 -11.09
N GLY A 169 -3.64 22.66 -10.12
CA GLY A 169 -3.94 23.12 -8.77
C GLY A 169 -2.70 23.31 -7.88
N GLY A 170 -1.50 22.96 -8.35
CA GLY A 170 -0.22 23.07 -7.65
C GLY A 170 0.10 21.90 -6.73
N TYR A 171 -0.46 20.71 -6.97
CA TYR A 171 -0.29 19.51 -6.14
C TYR A 171 -0.60 19.71 -4.65
N LEU A 172 -1.54 20.61 -4.34
CA LEU A 172 -1.89 20.91 -2.97
C LEU A 172 -2.57 19.69 -2.31
N ALA A 173 -2.00 19.21 -1.21
CA ALA A 173 -2.51 18.06 -0.49
C ALA A 173 -2.23 18.11 1.02
N GLU A 174 -2.93 17.25 1.76
CA GLU A 174 -2.72 16.96 3.18
C GLU A 174 -2.71 15.44 3.37
N ASN A 175 -1.71 14.88 4.04
CA ASN A 175 -1.61 13.44 4.35
C ASN A 175 -1.73 12.53 3.11
N ILE A 176 -1.09 12.93 2.02
CA ILE A 176 -1.02 12.19 0.75
C ILE A 176 0.43 12.17 0.30
N GLU A 177 0.91 11.01 -0.14
CA GLU A 177 2.22 10.85 -0.79
C GLU A 177 2.05 10.26 -2.20
N ILE A 178 2.82 10.75 -3.16
CA ILE A 178 2.85 10.21 -4.52
C ILE A 178 3.67 8.93 -4.51
N ILE A 179 3.06 7.81 -4.85
CA ILE A 179 3.73 6.50 -4.94
C ILE A 179 4.09 6.12 -6.38
N SER A 180 3.41 6.71 -7.37
CA SER A 180 3.79 6.62 -8.77
C SER A 180 3.16 7.77 -9.55
N ALA A 181 3.97 8.71 -10.02
CA ALA A 181 3.50 9.80 -10.87
C ALA A 181 3.09 9.29 -12.26
N GLU A 182 3.79 8.30 -12.81
CA GLU A 182 3.49 7.69 -14.11
C GLU A 182 2.13 6.98 -14.11
N GLU A 183 1.80 6.30 -13.01
CA GLU A 183 0.51 5.62 -12.85
C GLU A 183 -0.59 6.52 -12.25
N HIS A 184 -0.27 7.80 -11.97
CA HIS A 184 -1.16 8.74 -11.28
C HIS A 184 -1.69 8.21 -9.93
N ARG A 185 -0.82 7.57 -9.16
CA ARG A 185 -1.16 6.92 -7.89
C ARG A 185 -0.55 7.64 -6.70
N VAL A 186 -1.39 7.76 -5.68
CA VAL A 186 -1.00 8.31 -4.38
C VAL A 186 -1.50 7.40 -3.25
N VAL A 187 -0.86 7.48 -2.10
CA VAL A 187 -1.26 6.76 -0.88
C VAL A 187 -1.68 7.73 0.21
N VAL A 188 -2.68 7.35 0.99
CA VAL A 188 -3.12 8.08 2.18
C VAL A 188 -2.16 7.77 3.33
N THR A 189 -1.58 8.81 3.94
CA THR A 189 -0.64 8.69 5.07
C THR A 189 -1.23 9.16 6.41
N GLY A 190 -2.49 9.58 6.41
CA GLY A 190 -3.20 10.03 7.62
C GLY A 190 -4.67 10.32 7.34
N SER A 191 -5.49 10.41 8.39
CA SER A 191 -6.94 10.57 8.28
C SER A 191 -7.41 11.80 9.10
N PRO A 192 -8.04 12.81 8.48
CA PRO A 192 -8.38 12.89 7.06
C PRO A 192 -7.15 13.19 6.17
N ALA A 193 -7.18 12.71 4.93
CA ALA A 193 -6.29 13.12 3.85
C ALA A 193 -7.05 13.95 2.80
N ARG A 194 -6.35 14.81 2.06
CA ARG A 194 -6.99 15.70 1.08
C ARG A 194 -6.17 15.92 -0.18
N LEU A 195 -6.84 15.92 -1.32
CA LEU A 195 -6.39 16.53 -2.58
C LEU A 195 -7.15 17.85 -2.73
N LYS A 196 -6.44 18.96 -2.98
CA LYS A 196 -7.04 20.30 -2.95
C LYS A 196 -6.95 21.02 -4.27
N ASN A 197 -7.76 22.06 -4.39
CA ASN A 197 -7.69 23.05 -5.48
C ASN A 197 -7.97 22.46 -6.88
N LEU A 198 -8.87 21.48 -6.95
CA LEU A 198 -9.26 20.81 -8.20
C LEU A 198 -10.31 21.65 -8.93
N THR A 199 -9.95 22.24 -10.06
CA THR A 199 -10.85 23.10 -10.83
C THR A 199 -11.55 22.32 -11.95
N PHE A 200 -12.88 22.34 -11.92
CA PHE A 200 -13.75 21.69 -12.89
C PHE A 200 -14.59 22.71 -13.65
N ALA A 201 -14.73 22.52 -14.95
CA ALA A 201 -15.69 23.21 -15.78
C ALA A 201 -17.13 22.74 -15.49
N ALA A 202 -18.09 23.44 -16.09
CA ALA A 202 -19.48 23.03 -16.04
C ALA A 202 -19.68 21.65 -16.66
N HIS A 203 -20.42 20.77 -15.98
CA HIS A 203 -20.68 19.38 -16.41
C HIS A 203 -19.44 18.50 -16.56
N GLU A 204 -18.29 18.95 -16.08
CA GLU A 204 -17.06 18.17 -16.13
C GLU A 204 -16.96 17.21 -14.95
N ARG A 205 -16.60 15.96 -15.26
CA ARG A 205 -16.35 14.91 -14.28
C ARG A 205 -15.11 14.13 -14.67
N ASN A 206 -14.42 13.63 -13.67
CA ASN A 206 -13.31 12.70 -13.84
C ASN A 206 -13.47 11.51 -12.90
N LEU A 207 -12.79 10.42 -13.22
CA LEU A 207 -12.81 9.21 -12.42
C LEU A 207 -11.69 9.21 -11.39
N LEU A 208 -12.02 8.55 -10.28
CA LEU A 208 -11.20 8.31 -9.12
C LEU A 208 -11.40 6.86 -8.70
N HIS A 209 -10.32 6.11 -8.50
CA HIS A 209 -10.38 4.79 -7.87
C HIS A 209 -9.82 4.89 -6.44
N VAL A 210 -10.49 4.25 -5.49
CA VAL A 210 -10.01 4.07 -4.12
C VAL A 210 -9.83 2.59 -3.87
N GLY A 211 -8.58 2.17 -3.67
CA GLY A 211 -8.17 0.80 -3.37
C GLY A 211 -7.78 0.60 -1.91
N PHE A 212 -7.99 -0.61 -1.41
CA PHE A 212 -7.74 -1.03 -0.04
C PHE A 212 -6.91 -2.32 -0.07
N ASN A 213 -5.64 -2.22 0.27
CA ASN A 213 -4.75 -3.38 0.38
C ASN A 213 -4.45 -3.65 1.86
N PHE A 214 -5.08 -4.66 2.42
CA PHE A 214 -4.91 -5.00 3.84
C PHE A 214 -3.54 -5.63 4.11
N MET A 215 -2.97 -5.33 5.27
CA MET A 215 -1.67 -5.82 5.69
C MET A 215 -1.85 -6.98 6.67
N VAL A 216 -1.28 -8.15 6.37
CA VAL A 216 -1.48 -9.39 7.15
C VAL A 216 -1.13 -9.20 8.63
N GLU A 217 -0.09 -8.41 8.91
CA GLU A 217 0.43 -8.12 10.25
C GLU A 217 -0.50 -7.19 11.06
N GLU A 218 -1.29 -6.35 10.39
CA GLU A 218 -2.15 -5.34 11.03
C GLU A 218 -3.61 -5.81 11.19
N LEU A 219 -3.96 -6.97 10.65
CA LEU A 219 -5.33 -7.49 10.68
C LEU A 219 -5.84 -7.71 12.12
N SER A 220 -6.82 -6.90 12.54
CA SER A 220 -7.46 -7.02 13.86
C SER A 220 -8.45 -8.18 13.96
N GLY A 221 -8.80 -8.79 12.81
CA GLY A 221 -9.86 -9.80 12.69
C GLY A 221 -11.26 -9.20 12.52
N LYS A 222 -11.38 -7.88 12.41
CA LYS A 222 -12.61 -7.20 12.01
C LYS A 222 -12.91 -7.50 10.52
N SER A 223 -14.17 -7.82 10.22
CA SER A 223 -14.59 -8.24 8.87
C SER A 223 -15.30 -7.17 8.04
N LEU A 224 -15.57 -6.00 8.63
CA LEU A 224 -16.34 -4.94 7.98
C LEU A 224 -15.82 -3.55 8.34
N PHE A 225 -15.46 -2.78 7.32
CA PHE A 225 -14.98 -1.41 7.45
C PHE A 225 -15.84 -0.47 6.61
N ASP A 226 -15.88 0.79 7.04
CA ASP A 226 -16.42 1.88 6.23
C ASP A 226 -15.29 2.90 6.02
N TYR A 227 -15.26 3.55 4.86
CA TYR A 227 -14.36 4.65 4.52
C TYR A 227 -15.12 5.69 3.70
N HIS A 228 -14.74 6.96 3.75
CA HIS A 228 -15.46 8.03 3.08
C HIS A 228 -14.58 8.81 2.12
N VAL A 229 -15.12 9.09 0.93
CA VAL A 229 -14.64 10.17 0.06
C VAL A 229 -15.67 11.29 0.11
N VAL A 230 -15.25 12.51 0.37
CA VAL A 230 -16.12 13.68 0.49
C VAL A 230 -15.61 14.77 -0.44
N GLN A 231 -16.48 15.26 -1.33
CA GLN A 231 -16.18 16.41 -2.18
C GLN A 231 -16.71 17.69 -1.55
N ARG A 232 -15.82 18.68 -1.41
CA ARG A 232 -16.11 19.97 -0.76
C ARG A 232 -15.81 21.11 -1.71
N LYS A 233 -16.60 22.17 -1.68
CA LYS A 233 -16.24 23.45 -2.34
C LYS A 233 -15.06 24.07 -1.58
N SER A 234 -13.99 24.40 -2.29
CA SER A 234 -12.79 24.98 -1.66
C SER A 234 -13.06 26.38 -1.08
N SER A 235 -14.06 27.10 -1.58
CA SER A 235 -14.40 28.47 -1.16
C SER A 235 -14.99 28.59 0.24
N ASP A 236 -15.82 27.63 0.65
CA ASP A 236 -16.62 27.70 1.87
C ASP A 236 -16.72 26.37 2.63
N ASN A 237 -15.96 25.36 2.20
CA ASN A 237 -15.91 24.03 2.77
C ASN A 237 -17.27 23.27 2.72
N GLN A 238 -18.21 23.73 1.90
CA GLN A 238 -19.52 23.12 1.75
C GLN A 238 -19.37 21.73 1.13
N VAL A 239 -19.93 20.70 1.78
CA VAL A 239 -20.04 19.34 1.20
C VAL A 239 -21.05 19.36 0.05
N VAL A 240 -20.63 18.91 -1.12
CA VAL A 240 -21.44 18.85 -2.34
C VAL A 240 -21.66 17.43 -2.86
N GLY A 241 -20.81 16.50 -2.43
CA GLY A 241 -20.92 15.09 -2.79
C GLY A 241 -20.05 14.22 -1.90
N GLY A 242 -20.18 12.91 -2.05
CA GLY A 242 -19.36 11.95 -1.35
C GLY A 242 -19.88 10.52 -1.48
N GLU A 243 -19.00 9.57 -1.22
CA GLU A 243 -19.23 8.13 -1.31
C GLU A 243 -18.82 7.47 0.00
N THR A 244 -19.57 6.45 0.43
CA THR A 244 -19.09 5.52 1.46
C THR A 244 -18.58 4.24 0.81
N TYR A 245 -17.37 3.83 1.11
CA TYR A 245 -16.87 2.51 0.76
C TYR A 245 -17.16 1.59 1.93
N ARG A 246 -17.90 0.51 1.68
CA ARG A 246 -18.14 -0.57 2.64
C ARG A 246 -17.29 -1.76 2.26
N ILE A 247 -16.20 -1.95 2.98
CA ILE A 247 -15.19 -2.97 2.70
C ILE A 247 -15.45 -4.20 3.55
N LYS A 248 -15.57 -5.35 2.90
CA LYS A 248 -15.75 -6.65 3.54
C LYS A 248 -14.47 -7.46 3.41
N ILE A 249 -14.02 -7.94 4.55
CA ILE A 249 -12.94 -8.92 4.65
C ILE A 249 -13.58 -10.30 4.84
N PRO A 250 -13.27 -11.28 4.00
CA PRO A 250 -13.61 -12.68 4.21
C PRO A 250 -13.11 -13.20 5.55
N GLU A 251 -13.93 -14.01 6.22
CA GLU A 251 -13.57 -14.63 7.50
C GLU A 251 -12.42 -15.66 7.36
N ASP A 252 -12.19 -16.15 6.14
CA ASP A 252 -11.23 -17.19 5.79
C ASP A 252 -9.96 -16.67 5.09
N PHE A 253 -9.61 -15.38 5.26
CA PHE A 253 -8.33 -14.87 4.76
C PHE A 253 -7.18 -15.78 5.15
N LYS A 254 -6.48 -16.30 4.13
CA LYS A 254 -5.27 -17.07 4.33
C LYS A 254 -4.15 -16.11 4.69
N ARG A 255 -3.92 -15.98 5.98
CA ARG A 255 -2.75 -15.26 6.47
C ARG A 255 -1.48 -15.96 5.97
N PHE A 256 -0.55 -15.17 5.48
CA PHE A 256 0.79 -15.60 5.12
C PHE A 256 1.84 -14.78 5.87
N TYR A 257 3.10 -15.18 5.76
CA TYR A 257 4.24 -14.41 6.24
C TYR A 257 5.12 -14.12 5.02
N ALA A 258 5.41 -12.84 4.78
CA ALA A 258 6.45 -12.48 3.82
C ALA A 258 7.79 -12.85 4.42
N ASP A 259 8.67 -13.47 3.64
CA ASP A 259 9.98 -13.91 4.10
C ASP A 259 11.01 -13.61 3.01
N ALA A 260 11.87 -12.63 3.29
CA ALA A 260 12.93 -12.14 2.43
C ALA A 260 14.22 -12.97 2.50
N GLY A 261 14.23 -14.00 3.36
CA GLY A 261 15.42 -14.79 3.68
C GLY A 261 16.27 -14.17 4.79
N ALA A 262 17.36 -14.85 5.12
CA ALA A 262 18.28 -14.39 6.16
C ALA A 262 19.16 -13.23 5.69
N ASP A 263 19.59 -12.40 6.65
CA ASP A 263 20.68 -11.43 6.45
C ASP A 263 21.89 -12.10 5.78
N VAL A 264 22.52 -11.40 4.84
CA VAL A 264 23.70 -11.86 4.11
C VAL A 264 24.85 -10.88 4.26
N ALA A 265 26.08 -11.38 4.14
CA ALA A 265 27.28 -10.56 4.13
C ALA A 265 28.05 -10.77 2.81
N VAL A 266 28.44 -9.68 2.17
CA VAL A 266 29.21 -9.67 0.92
C VAL A 266 30.50 -8.89 1.08
N SER A 267 31.53 -9.25 0.32
CA SER A 267 32.71 -8.42 0.17
C SER A 267 32.36 -7.16 -0.65
N PRO A 268 33.08 -6.04 -0.47
CA PRO A 268 32.90 -4.83 -1.26
C PRO A 268 33.04 -5.13 -2.75
N GLY A 269 32.02 -4.76 -3.53
CA GLY A 269 31.97 -4.99 -4.98
C GLY A 269 31.34 -6.33 -5.39
N ASP A 270 31.10 -7.25 -4.45
CA ASP A 270 30.41 -8.51 -4.73
C ASP A 270 28.89 -8.32 -4.80
N SER A 271 28.22 -9.33 -5.35
CA SER A 271 26.76 -9.41 -5.44
C SER A 271 26.20 -10.51 -4.56
N SER A 272 24.99 -10.33 -4.03
CA SER A 272 24.19 -11.39 -3.41
C SER A 272 22.87 -11.59 -4.15
N LEU A 273 22.37 -12.83 -4.16
CA LEU A 273 21.01 -13.17 -4.57
C LEU A 273 20.11 -13.15 -3.34
N LEU A 274 19.07 -12.32 -3.36
CA LEU A 274 17.99 -12.32 -2.39
C LEU A 274 16.83 -13.11 -2.98
N SER A 275 16.23 -14.02 -2.21
CA SER A 275 15.15 -14.89 -2.67
C SER A 275 14.04 -14.95 -1.63
N ALA A 276 12.82 -14.62 -2.05
CA ALA A 276 11.63 -14.68 -1.21
C ALA A 276 11.04 -16.09 -1.15
N SER A 277 10.55 -16.49 0.02
CA SER A 277 9.78 -17.73 0.21
C SER A 277 8.40 -17.62 -0.44
N GLU A 278 7.88 -18.75 -0.94
CA GLU A 278 6.52 -18.81 -1.49
C GLU A 278 5.48 -18.78 -0.36
N ILE A 279 4.38 -18.07 -0.60
CA ILE A 279 3.26 -18.00 0.35
C ILE A 279 2.20 -19.10 0.15
N GLY A 280 2.43 -20.03 -0.79
CA GLY A 280 1.53 -21.15 -1.08
C GLY A 280 0.35 -20.83 -2.00
N GLU A 281 0.35 -19.64 -2.63
CA GLU A 281 -0.59 -19.22 -3.67
C GLU A 281 0.05 -18.19 -4.63
N GLY A 282 -0.69 -17.76 -5.66
CA GLY A 282 -0.24 -16.74 -6.60
C GLY A 282 0.00 -15.41 -5.89
N ALA A 283 1.16 -14.79 -6.13
CA ALA A 283 1.57 -13.56 -5.48
C ALA A 283 2.53 -12.73 -6.32
N ILE A 284 2.46 -11.42 -6.14
CA ILE A 284 3.38 -10.43 -6.70
C ILE A 284 4.42 -10.10 -5.63
N TYR A 285 5.69 -10.21 -5.98
CA TYR A 285 6.83 -9.92 -5.09
C TYR A 285 7.53 -8.66 -5.59
N LYS A 286 7.70 -7.67 -4.73
CA LYS A 286 8.39 -6.43 -5.04
C LYS A 286 9.52 -6.18 -4.06
N TRP A 287 10.69 -5.88 -4.60
CA TRP A 287 11.88 -5.59 -3.83
C TRP A 287 12.20 -4.11 -3.90
N TYR A 288 12.45 -3.50 -2.75
CA TYR A 288 12.80 -2.10 -2.62
C TYR A 288 14.21 -1.96 -2.07
N ASP A 289 14.93 -0.95 -2.55
CA ASP A 289 16.24 -0.59 -2.04
C ASP A 289 16.15 0.11 -0.67
N PRO A 290 17.29 0.37 -0.01
CA PRO A 290 17.30 1.10 1.26
C PRO A 290 16.77 2.54 1.19
N ALA A 291 16.65 3.13 0.00
CA ALA A 291 16.03 4.45 -0.20
C ALA A 291 14.50 4.35 -0.38
N GLY A 292 13.95 3.14 -0.51
CA GLY A 292 12.54 2.89 -0.72
C GLY A 292 12.13 2.81 -2.19
N GLU A 293 13.08 2.82 -3.13
CA GLU A 293 12.82 2.75 -4.57
C GLU A 293 12.64 1.30 -5.03
N LEU A 294 11.71 1.06 -5.95
CA LEU A 294 11.44 -0.28 -6.48
C LEU A 294 12.63 -0.74 -7.34
N LEU A 295 13.30 -1.81 -6.90
CA LEU A 295 14.40 -2.45 -7.62
C LEU A 295 13.92 -3.50 -8.62
N HIS A 296 13.01 -4.36 -8.19
CA HIS A 296 12.62 -5.53 -8.95
C HIS A 296 11.21 -6.01 -8.62
N THR A 297 10.52 -6.58 -9.62
CA THR A 297 9.29 -7.35 -9.42
C THR A 297 9.56 -8.79 -9.82
N GLY A 298 9.48 -9.69 -8.85
CA GLY A 298 9.86 -11.09 -8.97
C GLY A 298 10.33 -11.64 -7.63
N ARG A 299 10.37 -12.97 -7.51
CA ARG A 299 10.75 -13.64 -6.25
C ARG A 299 12.22 -13.47 -5.89
N GLU A 300 13.07 -13.22 -6.88
CA GLU A 300 14.51 -13.18 -6.68
C GLU A 300 15.09 -11.90 -7.27
N VAL A 301 16.07 -11.31 -6.59
CA VAL A 301 16.79 -10.13 -7.07
C VAL A 301 18.26 -10.24 -6.71
N THR A 302 19.13 -9.90 -7.67
CA THR A 302 20.57 -9.78 -7.40
C THR A 302 20.89 -8.33 -7.06
N VAL A 303 21.60 -8.11 -5.96
CA VAL A 303 22.01 -6.79 -5.47
C VAL A 303 23.52 -6.72 -5.27
N SER A 304 24.12 -5.57 -5.55
CA SER A 304 25.56 -5.28 -5.37
C SER A 304 25.75 -3.97 -4.61
N PRO A 305 25.40 -3.93 -3.31
CA PRO A 305 25.53 -2.71 -2.52
C PRO A 305 26.99 -2.30 -2.32
N SER A 306 27.25 -0.99 -2.32
CA SER A 306 28.53 -0.41 -1.91
C SER A 306 28.61 -0.13 -0.41
N VAL A 307 27.47 -0.09 0.27
CA VAL A 307 27.34 0.11 1.72
C VAL A 307 26.27 -0.81 2.29
N THR A 308 26.40 -1.18 3.55
CA THR A 308 25.39 -1.99 4.26
C THR A 308 24.02 -1.32 4.18
N GLY A 309 23.01 -2.08 3.79
CA GLY A 309 21.65 -1.58 3.59
C GLY A 309 20.58 -2.63 3.88
N LYS A 310 19.39 -2.16 4.23
CA LYS A 310 18.20 -2.97 4.39
C LYS A 310 17.36 -2.91 3.13
N TYR A 311 17.04 -4.07 2.58
CA TYR A 311 16.18 -4.22 1.42
C TYR A 311 14.81 -4.72 1.91
N ARG A 312 13.74 -4.11 1.42
CA ARG A 312 12.38 -4.45 1.83
C ARG A 312 11.70 -5.30 0.76
N LEU A 313 11.08 -6.38 1.18
CA LEU A 313 10.19 -7.21 0.39
C LEU A 313 8.73 -6.78 0.67
N GLU A 314 7.95 -6.52 -0.38
CA GLU A 314 6.49 -6.47 -0.36
C GLU A 314 5.95 -7.68 -1.11
N VAL A 315 5.12 -8.49 -0.47
CA VAL A 315 4.41 -9.61 -1.10
C VAL A 315 2.93 -9.28 -1.14
N ILE A 316 2.31 -9.35 -2.32
CA ILE A 316 0.89 -9.08 -2.55
C ILE A 316 0.22 -10.36 -3.04
N ALA A 317 -0.69 -10.94 -2.27
CA ALA A 317 -1.46 -12.11 -2.69
C ALA A 317 -2.42 -11.74 -3.83
N GLU A 318 -2.44 -12.54 -4.90
CA GLU A 318 -3.29 -12.26 -6.07
C GLU A 318 -4.78 -12.57 -5.81
N ALA A 319 -5.08 -13.40 -4.80
CA ALA A 319 -6.45 -13.85 -4.51
C ALA A 319 -7.33 -12.78 -3.85
N ASP A 320 -6.73 -11.88 -3.06
CA ASP A 320 -7.45 -10.90 -2.24
C ASP A 320 -6.73 -9.54 -2.11
N GLY A 321 -5.47 -9.46 -2.55
CA GLY A 321 -4.65 -8.26 -2.45
C GLY A 321 -4.08 -7.97 -1.08
N LEU A 322 -4.04 -8.97 -0.20
CA LEU A 322 -3.35 -8.87 1.09
C LEU A 322 -1.86 -8.68 0.88
N LYS A 323 -1.29 -7.81 1.70
CA LYS A 323 0.13 -7.49 1.71
C LYS A 323 0.83 -8.03 2.94
N GLY A 324 2.03 -8.54 2.75
CA GLY A 324 2.98 -8.83 3.83
C GLY A 324 4.32 -8.17 3.51
N TYR A 325 5.06 -7.82 4.55
CA TYR A 325 6.37 -7.19 4.40
C TYR A 325 7.43 -7.98 5.14
N ASP A 326 8.65 -7.94 4.62
CA ASP A 326 9.82 -8.40 5.36
C ASP A 326 11.04 -7.58 4.94
N GLU A 327 12.11 -7.64 5.74
CA GLU A 327 13.37 -6.97 5.44
C GLU A 327 14.53 -7.95 5.50
N VAL A 328 15.49 -7.78 4.59
CA VAL A 328 16.79 -8.47 4.63
C VAL A 328 17.92 -7.45 4.62
N THR A 329 18.89 -7.64 5.51
CA THR A 329 20.10 -6.79 5.52
C THR A 329 21.18 -7.42 4.67
N VAL A 330 21.71 -6.65 3.72
CA VAL A 330 22.94 -7.00 3.01
C VAL A 330 24.08 -6.21 3.62
N ARG A 331 24.95 -6.89 4.37
CA ARG A 331 26.10 -6.28 5.04
C ARG A 331 27.29 -6.29 4.09
N VAL A 332 27.87 -5.12 3.83
CA VAL A 332 29.13 -5.01 3.11
C VAL A 332 30.26 -5.08 4.14
N LYS A 333 31.11 -6.09 4.03
CA LYS A 333 32.22 -6.33 4.97
C LYS A 333 33.27 -5.23 4.83
N GLU A 334 33.35 -4.34 5.82
CA GLU A 334 34.41 -3.33 5.90
C GLU A 334 35.79 -3.99 6.05
N PHE A 335 35.86 -5.01 6.91
CA PHE A 335 37.05 -5.79 7.20
C PHE A 335 36.80 -7.26 6.91
N GLU A 336 37.77 -7.96 6.32
CA GLU A 336 37.64 -9.40 6.07
C GLU A 336 38.99 -10.10 5.89
N ILE A 337 38.99 -11.43 6.09
CA ILE A 337 40.09 -12.31 5.69
C ILE A 337 39.85 -12.72 4.24
N LEU A 338 40.77 -12.35 3.35
CA LEU A 338 40.66 -12.57 1.91
C LEU A 338 41.20 -13.94 1.49
N SER A 339 42.29 -14.39 2.10
CA SER A 339 42.95 -15.64 1.73
C SER A 339 43.79 -16.20 2.88
N ILE A 340 44.02 -17.52 2.84
CA ILE A 340 44.99 -18.19 3.71
C ILE A 340 45.73 -19.23 2.85
N SER A 341 47.03 -19.04 2.65
CA SER A 341 47.83 -19.90 1.77
C SER A 341 49.30 -20.00 2.24
N PRO A 342 49.92 -21.19 2.17
CA PRO A 342 49.31 -22.47 1.87
C PRO A 342 48.39 -22.93 3.02
N ASN A 343 47.36 -23.70 2.68
CA ASN A 343 46.49 -24.35 3.67
C ASN A 343 46.13 -25.76 3.16
N PRO A 344 46.74 -26.84 3.69
CA PRO A 344 47.57 -26.90 4.90
C PRO A 344 48.97 -26.27 4.77
N THR A 345 49.61 -25.98 5.90
CA THR A 345 50.99 -25.46 6.01
C THR A 345 51.84 -26.29 7.00
N THR A 346 53.16 -26.08 6.99
CA THR A 346 54.15 -26.71 7.91
C THR A 346 55.02 -25.64 8.57
N ASP A 347 55.57 -24.71 7.77
CA ASP A 347 56.51 -23.70 8.26
C ASP A 347 55.90 -22.28 8.29
N GLU A 348 55.26 -21.83 7.20
CA GLU A 348 54.75 -20.46 7.08
C GLU A 348 53.36 -20.43 6.46
N VAL A 349 52.51 -19.50 6.91
CA VAL A 349 51.21 -19.21 6.31
C VAL A 349 51.07 -17.73 6.01
N THR A 350 50.71 -17.40 4.77
CA THR A 350 50.34 -16.05 4.37
C THR A 350 48.83 -15.89 4.47
N ILE A 351 48.41 -14.86 5.20
CA ILE A 351 47.01 -14.51 5.41
C ILE A 351 46.77 -13.17 4.73
N GLY A 352 45.98 -13.18 3.66
CA GLY A 352 45.49 -11.97 3.02
C GLY A 352 44.30 -11.41 3.78
N TYR A 353 44.24 -10.10 3.97
CA TYR A 353 43.18 -9.41 4.71
C TYR A 353 42.87 -8.03 4.11
N ARG A 354 41.70 -7.50 4.45
CA ARG A 354 41.38 -6.09 4.27
C ARG A 354 41.14 -5.45 5.64
N ALA A 355 41.96 -4.44 5.96
CA ALA A 355 41.87 -3.70 7.21
C ALA A 355 42.19 -2.20 7.04
N ASP A 356 42.21 -1.68 5.81
CA ASP A 356 42.65 -0.33 5.45
C ASP A 356 41.84 0.81 6.07
N ALA A 357 40.56 0.55 6.38
CA ALA A 357 39.71 1.48 7.11
C ALA A 357 39.85 1.40 8.65
N ALA A 358 40.59 0.42 9.18
CA ALA A 358 40.75 0.23 10.63
C ALA A 358 41.78 1.21 11.22
N THR A 359 41.58 1.62 12.47
CA THR A 359 42.59 2.39 13.24
C THR A 359 43.65 1.46 13.83
N SER A 360 43.29 0.21 14.11
CA SER A 360 44.20 -0.85 14.56
C SER A 360 43.64 -2.21 14.16
N ALA A 361 44.51 -3.13 13.75
CA ALA A 361 44.12 -4.50 13.45
C ALA A 361 45.15 -5.51 13.98
N HIS A 362 44.68 -6.70 14.36
CA HIS A 362 45.53 -7.86 14.62
C HIS A 362 44.79 -9.15 14.26
N LEU A 363 45.54 -10.23 14.02
CA LEU A 363 45.00 -11.58 13.93
C LEU A 363 45.19 -12.28 15.26
N MET A 364 44.11 -12.84 15.81
CA MET A 364 44.16 -13.75 16.95
C MET A 364 44.10 -15.19 16.42
N VAL A 365 45.20 -15.92 16.56
CA VAL A 365 45.32 -17.32 16.14
C VAL A 365 45.21 -18.22 17.37
N THR A 366 44.28 -19.17 17.36
CA THR A 366 44.01 -20.04 18.52
C THR A 366 43.73 -21.49 18.12
N ILE A 367 44.16 -22.43 18.96
CA ILE A 367 43.68 -23.82 18.90
C ILE A 367 42.40 -23.93 19.73
N PRO A 368 41.32 -24.50 19.16
CA PRO A 368 40.10 -24.81 19.91
C PRO A 368 40.41 -25.54 21.22
N TYR A 369 39.81 -25.08 22.34
CA TYR A 369 39.88 -25.71 23.66
C TYR A 369 41.24 -25.67 24.39
N SER A 370 42.28 -25.09 23.80
CA SER A 370 43.60 -24.98 24.44
C SER A 370 43.69 -23.81 25.43
N GLY A 371 42.89 -22.76 25.23
CA GLY A 371 43.00 -21.49 25.95
C GLY A 371 44.22 -20.65 25.57
N ALA A 372 45.04 -21.10 24.62
CA ALA A 372 46.19 -20.37 24.10
C ALA A 372 45.79 -19.55 22.85
N SER A 373 46.25 -18.31 22.78
CA SER A 373 46.14 -17.43 21.62
C SER A 373 47.50 -16.83 21.28
N HIS A 374 47.73 -16.62 19.98
CA HIS A 374 48.87 -15.91 19.44
C HIS A 374 48.33 -14.71 18.68
N ASP A 375 48.75 -13.51 19.08
CA ASP A 375 48.29 -12.26 18.50
C ASP A 375 49.34 -11.67 17.56
N TYR A 376 48.93 -11.40 16.32
CA TYR A 376 49.77 -10.84 15.27
C TYR A 376 49.26 -9.47 14.87
N VAL A 377 49.95 -8.41 15.31
CA VAL A 377 49.61 -7.03 14.95
C VAL A 377 49.77 -6.85 13.45
N LEU A 378 48.73 -6.30 12.81
CA LEU A 378 48.71 -6.01 11.38
C LEU A 378 49.08 -4.55 11.12
N ASP A 379 49.74 -4.30 9.99
CA ASP A 379 49.76 -2.97 9.40
C ASP A 379 48.49 -2.82 8.57
N VAL A 380 47.65 -1.85 8.91
CA VAL A 380 46.37 -1.63 8.23
C VAL A 380 46.56 -1.17 6.77
N GLY A 381 47.74 -0.67 6.38
CA GLY A 381 48.03 -0.27 5.01
C GLY A 381 48.43 -1.43 4.07
N GLU A 382 48.73 -2.60 4.61
CA GLU A 382 49.09 -3.80 3.86
C GLU A 382 47.87 -4.72 3.64
N ASP A 383 47.95 -5.61 2.68
CA ASP A 383 46.87 -6.56 2.32
C ASP A 383 47.18 -8.02 2.71
N GLU A 384 48.37 -8.29 3.26
CA GLU A 384 48.75 -9.61 3.74
C GLU A 384 49.75 -9.59 4.90
N ILE A 385 49.88 -10.72 5.59
CA ILE A 385 50.92 -11.00 6.58
C ILE A 385 51.37 -12.45 6.45
N THR A 386 52.67 -12.71 6.57
CA THR A 386 53.22 -14.07 6.68
C THR A 386 53.55 -14.37 8.14
N ILE A 387 53.03 -15.49 8.62
CA ILE A 387 53.21 -15.98 9.98
C ILE A 387 54.03 -17.26 9.94
N ASP A 388 55.13 -17.29 10.70
CA ASP A 388 55.88 -18.52 10.99
C ASP A 388 55.11 -19.37 12.00
N VAL A 389 54.79 -20.60 11.60
CA VAL A 389 54.06 -21.61 12.36
C VAL A 389 54.90 -22.90 12.54
N SER A 390 56.20 -22.87 12.29
CA SER A 390 57.08 -24.04 12.44
C SER A 390 57.10 -24.62 13.86
N ASP A 391 56.89 -23.78 14.87
CA ASP A 391 56.78 -24.17 16.28
C ASP A 391 55.35 -24.55 16.71
N TYR A 392 54.38 -24.43 15.81
CA TYR A 392 52.99 -24.75 16.11
C TYR A 392 52.79 -26.27 16.13
N GLY A 393 51.99 -26.76 17.09
CA GLY A 393 51.59 -28.17 17.10
C GLY A 393 50.68 -28.50 15.93
N VAL A 394 50.78 -29.72 15.38
CA VAL A 394 49.88 -30.22 14.33
C VAL A 394 48.42 -30.08 14.75
N GLY A 395 47.59 -29.47 13.90
CA GLY A 395 46.19 -29.25 14.21
C GLY A 395 45.50 -28.19 13.35
N THR A 396 44.21 -27.99 13.61
CA THR A 396 43.41 -26.92 13.00
C THR A 396 43.38 -25.70 13.92
N TYR A 397 43.80 -24.57 13.39
CA TYR A 397 43.84 -23.29 14.08
C TYR A 397 42.70 -22.40 13.56
N SER A 398 41.99 -21.75 14.48
CA SER A 398 41.09 -20.65 14.15
C SER A 398 41.89 -19.35 14.08
N VAL A 399 41.68 -18.56 13.03
CA VAL A 399 42.20 -17.20 12.92
C VAL A 399 41.04 -16.23 12.94
N ILE A 400 41.10 -15.23 13.81
CA ILE A 400 40.09 -14.19 13.95
C ILE A 400 40.75 -12.87 13.62
N LEU A 401 40.21 -12.15 12.63
CA LEU A 401 40.60 -10.77 12.36
C LEU A 401 39.90 -9.88 13.37
N VAL A 402 40.69 -9.11 14.11
CA VAL A 402 40.21 -8.16 15.11
C VAL A 402 40.57 -6.75 14.66
N CYS A 403 39.57 -5.96 14.31
CA CYS A 403 39.72 -4.56 13.91
C CYS A 403 39.08 -3.66 14.96
N ASN A 404 39.77 -2.59 15.38
CA ASN A 404 39.29 -1.62 16.37
C ASN A 404 38.81 -2.24 17.70
N GLY A 405 39.36 -3.40 18.07
CA GLY A 405 39.01 -4.13 19.30
C GLY A 405 37.84 -5.10 19.17
N GLU A 406 37.25 -5.27 17.99
CA GLU A 406 36.15 -6.20 17.73
C GLU A 406 36.57 -7.30 16.74
N GLY A 407 36.17 -8.55 17.00
CA GLY A 407 36.34 -9.65 16.06
C GLY A 407 35.36 -9.51 14.90
N VAL A 408 35.88 -9.30 13.69
CA VAL A 408 35.10 -8.87 12.51
C VAL A 408 35.01 -9.94 11.43
N ASP A 409 35.98 -10.86 11.39
CA ASP A 409 35.93 -12.03 10.51
C ASP A 409 36.72 -13.19 11.12
N ALA A 410 36.41 -14.42 10.68
CA ALA A 410 37.09 -15.61 11.18
C ALA A 410 37.24 -16.67 10.09
N SER A 411 38.36 -17.38 10.12
CA SER A 411 38.66 -18.48 9.22
C SER A 411 39.49 -19.54 9.94
N SER A 412 40.00 -20.54 9.22
CA SER A 412 40.83 -21.59 9.80
C SER A 412 41.89 -22.11 8.83
N PHE A 413 43.02 -22.52 9.38
CA PHE A 413 44.07 -23.22 8.63
C PHE A 413 44.59 -24.43 9.39
N VAL A 414 45.27 -25.33 8.67
CA VAL A 414 45.80 -26.57 9.23
C VAL A 414 47.32 -26.55 9.20
N VAL A 415 47.94 -26.81 10.36
CA VAL A 415 49.39 -27.06 10.51
C VAL A 415 49.64 -28.58 10.49
N GLN A 416 50.64 -29.04 9.74
CA GLN A 416 50.97 -30.46 9.51
C GLN A 416 52.32 -30.90 10.06
#